data_AF-A0A821V275-F1
#
_entry.id   AF-A0A821V275-F1
#
_cell.length_a   1.000
_cell.length_b   1.000
_cell.length_c   1.000
_cell.angle_alpha   90.00
_cell.angle_beta   90.00
_cell.angle_gamma   90.00
#
_symmetry.space_group_name_H-M   'P 1'
#
loop_
_entity.id
_entity.type
_entity.pdbx_description
1 polymer ?
#
loop_
_entity_poly.entity_id
_entity_poly.type
_entity_poly.pdbx_seq_one_letter_code
_entity_poly.pdbx_strand_id
1 'polypeptide(L)' 'VLHMVRTAKLVGQSIIAYLQKKGYPEVALHFVKDEKTRFGLALECGNIDIALE' A
#
# COMPACT_ATOMS: atom_id res chain seq x y z
N VAL A 1 24.26 -1.11 1.58
CA VAL A 1 23.11 -0.18 1.56
C VAL A 1 22.23 -0.34 0.32
N LEU A 2 22.72 -0.11 -0.91
CA LEU A 2 21.89 -0.20 -2.13
C LEU A 2 21.18 -1.55 -2.32
N HIS A 3 21.87 -2.65 -2.01
CA HIS A 3 21.28 -3.99 -2.06
C HIS A 3 20.14 -4.14 -1.02
N MET A 4 20.36 -3.66 0.20
CA MET A 4 19.35 -3.66 1.26
C MET A 4 18.10 -2.85 0.87
N VAL A 5 18.28 -1.71 0.20
CA VAL A 5 17.15 -0.88 -0.28
C VAL A 5 16.37 -1.55 -1.41
N ARG A 6 17.06 -2.24 -2.32
CA ARG A 6 16.43 -2.96 -3.45
C ARG A 6 15.72 -4.23 -3.02
N THR A 7 16.29 -4.97 -2.05
CA THR A 7 15.71 -6.23 -1.55
C THR A 7 14.65 -6.00 -0.49
N ALA A 8 14.78 -4.93 0.31
CA ALA A 8 13.72 -4.57 1.24
C ALA A 8 12.54 -3.98 0.48
N LYS A 9 11.32 -4.25 0.97
CA LYS A 9 10.05 -3.68 0.46
C LYS A 9 9.98 -2.14 0.54
N LEU A 10 11.09 -1.45 0.85
CA LEU A 10 11.21 -0.02 1.09
C LEU A 10 10.74 0.82 -0.10
N VAL A 11 11.10 0.45 -1.33
CA VAL A 11 10.65 1.19 -2.53
C VAL A 11 9.13 1.06 -2.70
N GLY A 12 8.57 -0.14 -2.52
CA GLY A 12 7.13 -0.38 -2.55
C GLY A 12 6.38 0.39 -1.46
N GLN A 13 6.89 0.38 -0.23
CA GLN A 13 6.31 1.15 0.88
C GLN A 13 6.43 2.67 0.66
N SER A 14 7.50 3.14 0.01
CA SER A 14 7.68 4.56 -0.28
C SER A 14 6.67 5.07 -1.30
N ILE A 15 6.35 4.28 -2.34
CA ILE A 15 5.34 4.67 -3.32
C ILE A 15 3.92 4.59 -2.74
N ILE A 16 3.63 3.59 -1.90
CA ILE A 16 2.35 3.48 -1.17
C ILE A 16 2.12 4.72 -0.31
N ALA A 17 3.10 5.08 0.53
CA ALA A 17 3.01 6.26 1.39
C ALA A 17 2.89 7.57 0.61
N TYR A 18 3.55 7.67 -0.55
CA TYR A 18 3.44 8.84 -1.42
C TYR A 18 2.02 8.98 -2.00
N LEU A 19 1.45 7.89 -2.52
CA LEU A 19 0.11 7.87 -3.09
C LEU A 19 -0.97 8.18 -2.05
N GLN A 20 -0.87 7.61 -0.85
CA GLN A 20 -1.75 7.94 0.28
C GLN A 20 -1.68 9.44 0.62
N LYS A 21 -0.48 10.01 0.77
CA LYS A 21 -0.30 11.45 1.06
C LYS A 21 -0.83 12.36 -0.06
N LYS A 22 -0.87 11.88 -1.30
CA LYS A 22 -1.42 12.62 -2.44
C LYS A 22 -2.93 12.47 -2.60
N GLY A 23 -3.58 11.64 -1.79
CA GLY A 23 -5.02 11.41 -1.86
C GLY A 23 -5.43 10.37 -2.91
N TYR A 24 -4.52 9.47 -3.30
CA TYR A 24 -4.79 8.36 -4.22
C TYR A 24 -4.60 6.98 -3.55
N PRO A 25 -5.30 6.69 -2.44
CA PRO A 25 -5.15 5.43 -1.72
C PRO A 25 -5.66 4.23 -2.53
N GLU A 26 -6.59 4.41 -3.49
CA GLU A 26 -7.06 3.31 -4.33
C GLU A 26 -5.97 2.79 -5.26
N VAL A 27 -5.10 3.70 -5.72
CA VAL A 27 -3.95 3.33 -6.55
C VAL A 27 -2.92 2.61 -5.70
N ALA A 28 -2.76 2.99 -4.43
CA ALA A 28 -1.85 2.36 -3.49
C ALA A 28 -2.21 0.89 -3.22
N LEU A 29 -3.51 0.53 -3.23
CA LEU A 29 -3.99 -0.86 -3.04
C LEU A 29 -3.39 -1.84 -4.06
N HIS A 30 -3.11 -1.40 -5.28
CA HIS A 30 -2.50 -2.25 -6.32
C HIS A 30 -1.02 -2.60 -6.05
N PHE A 31 -0.35 -1.82 -5.21
CA PHE A 31 1.07 -2.02 -4.88
C PHE A 31 1.29 -2.80 -3.58
N VAL A 32 0.20 -3.08 -2.84
CA VAL A 32 0.25 -3.75 -1.55
C VAL A 32 0.12 -5.25 -1.74
N LYS A 33 1.04 -5.99 -1.11
CA LYS A 33 1.05 -7.46 -1.12
C LYS A 33 0.72 -8.07 0.23
N ASP A 34 0.74 -7.27 1.30
CA ASP A 34 0.48 -7.73 2.66
C ASP A 34 -0.98 -7.47 3.00
N GLU A 35 -1.67 -8.53 3.42
CA GLU A 35 -3.09 -8.54 3.77
C GLU A 35 -3.46 -7.46 4.80
N LYS A 36 -2.62 -7.24 5.82
CA LYS A 36 -2.89 -6.27 6.88
C LYS A 36 -2.87 -4.84 6.35
N THR A 37 -1.89 -4.52 5.51
CA THR A 37 -1.79 -3.20 4.88
C THR A 37 -2.91 -3.00 3.87
N ARG A 38 -3.28 -4.05 3.11
CA ARG A 38 -4.36 -4.01 2.11
C ARG A 38 -5.70 -3.74 2.78
N PHE A 39 -5.99 -4.44 3.88
CA PHE A 39 -7.18 -4.23 4.69
C PHE A 39 -7.27 -2.78 5.22
N GLY A 40 -6.18 -2.26 5.81
CA GLY A 40 -6.14 -0.90 6.31
C GLY A 40 -6.43 0.14 5.22
N LEU A 41 -5.81 -0.01 4.05
CA LEU A 41 -6.05 0.87 2.89
C LEU A 41 -7.47 0.74 2.34
N ALA A 42 -8.02 -0.47 2.30
CA ALA A 42 -9.39 -0.71 1.83
C ALA A 42 -10.41 -0.01 2.73
N LEU A 43 -10.18 -0.04 4.06
CA LEU A 43 -10.99 0.71 5.01
C LEU A 43 -10.88 2.23 4.81
N GLU A 44 -9.67 2.77 4.60
CA GLU A 44 -9.48 4.21 4.33
C GLU A 44 -10.20 4.65 3.05
N CYS A 45 -10.29 3.78 2.03
CA CYS A 45 -11.02 4.05 0.79
C CYS A 45 -12.54 3.84 0.91
N GLY A 46 -13.04 3.29 2.01
CA GLY A 46 -14.43 2.84 2.14
C GLY A 46 -14.79 1.65 1.24
N ASN A 47 -13.79 0.91 0.75
CA ASN A 47 -13.98 -0.22 -0.15
C ASN A 47 -14.15 -1.52 0.65
N ILE A 48 -15.37 -1.72 1.17
CA ILE A 48 -15.71 -2.82 2.08
C ILE A 48 -15.56 -4.19 1.42
N ASP A 49 -15.80 -4.27 0.10
CA ASP A 49 -15.65 -5.50 -0.68
C ASP A 49 -14.21 -6.02 -0.62
N ILE A 50 -13.24 -5.12 -0.85
CA ILE A 50 -11.80 -5.43 -0.76
C ILE A 50 -11.35 -5.66 0.69
N ALA A 51 -12.04 -5.08 1.67
CA ALA A 51 -11.73 -5.28 3.09
C ALA A 51 -12.25 -6.63 3.63
N LEU A 52 -13.23 -7.25 2.96
CA LEU A 52 -13.80 -8.55 3.35
C LEU A 52 -13.10 -9.74 2.66
N GLU A 53 -12.36 -9.48 1.58
CA GLU A 53 -11.49 -10.44 0.89
C GLU A 53 -10.21 -10.73 1.70
#